data_AF-A0A432SKE2-F1
#
_entry.id   AF-A0A432SKE2-F1
#
_cell.length_a   1.000
_cell.length_b   1.000
_cell.length_c   1.000
_cell.angle_alpha   90.00
_cell.angle_beta   90.00
_cell.angle_gamma   90.00
#
_symmetry.space_group_name_H-M   'P 1'
#
loop_
_entity.id
_entity.type
_entity.pdbx_description
1 polymer ?
#
loop_
_entity_poly.entity_id
_entity_poly.type
_entity_poly.pdbx_seq_one_letter_code
_entity_poly.pdbx_strand_id
1 'polypeptide(L)'
;MRLFWALALSFLVLYAAQVSWRSNFEEARREALQTQKTLMVVLVAKEDTAATGMLLQTLLMNQAYMTTINTYFVAVLITEGVSQDYPVEMLYTLSYPSFFFLDSHELFTCQPIRGVPDMDRLMQALKRCR
;
A
#
# COMPACT_ATOMS: atom_id res chain seq x y z
N MET A 1 -6.05 -17.56 -41.31
CA MET A 1 -6.73 -18.04 -40.08
C MET A 1 -5.81 -18.28 -38.87
N ARG A 2 -4.50 -18.52 -39.02
CA ARG A 2 -3.60 -18.77 -37.87
C ARG A 2 -3.11 -17.52 -37.12
N LEU A 3 -3.02 -16.35 -37.78
CA LEU A 3 -2.59 -15.10 -37.13
C LEU A 3 -3.65 -14.46 -36.22
N PHE A 4 -4.94 -14.65 -36.51
CA PHE A 4 -6.03 -14.09 -35.70
C PHE A 4 -6.08 -14.67 -34.28
N TRP A 5 -5.64 -15.92 -34.11
CA TRP A 5 -5.58 -16.59 -32.80
C TRP A 5 -4.42 -16.09 -31.94
N ALA A 6 -3.29 -15.71 -32.55
CA ALA A 6 -2.15 -15.14 -31.83
C ALA A 6 -2.46 -13.73 -31.29
N LEU A 7 -3.27 -12.95 -32.02
CA LEU A 7 -3.70 -11.62 -31.58
C LEU A 7 -4.76 -11.67 -30.46
N ALA A 8 -5.59 -12.73 -30.43
CA ALA A 8 -6.57 -12.93 -29.36
C ALA A 8 -5.91 -13.35 -28.03
N LEU A 9 -4.76 -14.04 -28.09
CA LEU A 9 -4.06 -14.51 -26.89
C LEU A 9 -3.28 -13.39 -26.18
N SER A 10 -2.84 -12.35 -26.90
CA SER A 10 -2.09 -11.22 -26.30
C SER A 10 -2.96 -10.26 -25.50
N PHE A 11 -4.28 -10.20 -25.75
CA PHE A 11 -5.21 -9.36 -24.98
C PHE A 11 -5.54 -9.91 -23.57
N LEU A 12 -5.27 -11.19 -23.30
CA LEU A 12 -5.64 -11.84 -22.04
C LEU A 12 -4.65 -11.57 -20.89
N VAL A 13 -3.49 -10.97 -21.15
CA VAL A 13 -2.45 -10.71 -20.12
C VAL A 13 -2.73 -9.45 -19.30
N LEU A 14 -3.78 -8.68 -19.61
CA LEU A 14 -4.00 -7.34 -19.05
C LEU A 14 -4.80 -7.29 -17.73
N TYR A 15 -5.20 -8.40 -17.14
CA TYR A 15 -6.10 -8.38 -15.96
C TYR A 15 -5.61 -9.24 -14.80
N ALA A 16 -4.45 -8.86 -14.26
CA ALA A 16 -4.08 -9.17 -12.88
C ALA A 16 -3.22 -8.03 -12.32
N ALA A 17 -3.74 -6.80 -12.37
CA ALA A 17 -3.20 -5.79 -11.49
C ALA A 17 -3.58 -6.22 -10.07
N GLN A 18 -2.59 -6.49 -9.21
CA GLN A 18 -2.75 -6.57 -7.77
C GLN A 18 -2.01 -5.37 -7.18
N VAL A 19 -2.38 -4.93 -5.97
CA VAL A 19 -1.54 -3.96 -5.27
C VAL A 19 -0.16 -4.58 -5.05
N SER A 20 0.87 -3.87 -5.48
CA SER A 20 2.26 -4.29 -5.36
C SER A 20 2.77 -4.06 -3.94
N TRP A 21 2.28 -4.87 -2.99
CA TRP A 21 2.74 -4.84 -1.61
C TRP A 21 4.16 -5.42 -1.52
N ARG A 22 5.05 -4.69 -0.87
CA ARG A 22 6.37 -5.18 -0.46
C ARG A 22 6.28 -5.81 0.92
N SER A 23 7.08 -6.85 1.13
CA SER A 23 7.19 -7.56 2.41
C SER A 23 8.27 -6.98 3.32
N ASN A 24 9.09 -6.05 2.82
CA ASN A 24 10.24 -5.50 3.51
C ASN A 24 10.27 -3.97 3.37
N PHE A 25 10.48 -3.26 4.49
CA PHE A 25 10.51 -1.80 4.53
C PHE A 25 11.70 -1.23 3.74
N GLU A 26 12.90 -1.76 3.92
CA GLU A 26 14.12 -1.31 3.24
C GLU A 26 14.01 -1.44 1.72
N GLU A 27 13.42 -2.54 1.24
CA GLU A 27 13.15 -2.75 -0.18
C GLU A 27 12.15 -1.71 -0.70
N ALA A 28 11.04 -1.52 0.03
CA ALA A 28 10.02 -0.54 -0.32
C ALA A 28 10.58 0.89 -0.35
N ARG A 29 11.42 1.26 0.62
CA ARG A 29 12.08 2.58 0.65
C ARG A 29 13.02 2.76 -0.52
N ARG A 30 13.83 1.74 -0.85
CA ARG A 30 14.74 1.80 -1.99
C ARG A 30 13.98 1.99 -3.30
N GLU A 31 12.88 1.26 -3.49
CA GLU A 31 12.03 1.44 -4.66
C GLU A 31 11.34 2.81 -4.68
N ALA A 32 10.86 3.30 -3.54
CA ALA A 32 10.26 4.63 -3.44
C ALA A 32 11.26 5.73 -3.86
N LEU A 33 12.51 5.61 -3.41
CA LEU A 33 13.61 6.50 -3.83
C LEU A 33 13.89 6.39 -5.35
N GLN A 34 13.96 5.18 -5.89
CA GLN A 34 14.24 4.97 -7.32
C GLN A 34 13.12 5.44 -8.24
N THR A 35 11.87 5.28 -7.81
CA THR A 35 10.68 5.60 -8.59
C THR A 35 10.14 7.00 -8.32
N GLN A 36 10.71 7.72 -7.35
CA GLN A 36 10.22 9.02 -6.86
C GLN A 36 8.75 8.98 -6.44
N LYS A 37 8.31 7.86 -5.87
CA LYS A 37 6.96 7.66 -5.35
C LYS A 37 6.95 7.84 -3.83
N THR A 38 5.79 8.20 -3.28
CA THR A 38 5.59 8.25 -1.84
C THR A 38 5.63 6.82 -1.27
N LEU A 39 6.32 6.62 -0.16
CA LEU A 39 6.33 5.35 0.57
C LEU A 39 5.09 5.29 1.47
N MET A 40 4.19 4.37 1.18
CA MET A 40 3.00 4.10 2.00
C MET A 40 3.27 2.89 2.89
N VAL A 41 3.32 3.13 4.20
CA VAL A 41 3.46 2.06 5.20
C VAL A 41 2.11 1.78 5.83
N VAL A 42 1.68 0.52 5.78
CA VAL A 42 0.50 0.04 6.50
C VAL A 42 0.98 -0.82 7.65
N LEU A 43 0.87 -0.30 8.86
CA LEU A 43 1.21 -0.99 10.09
C LEU A 43 -0.04 -1.66 10.65
N VAL A 44 -0.01 -2.97 10.81
CA VAL A 44 -1.09 -3.77 11.40
C VAL A 44 -0.65 -4.37 12.73
N ALA A 45 -1.60 -4.60 13.64
CA ALA A 45 -1.34 -5.30 14.88
C ALA A 45 -0.98 -6.76 14.60
N LYS A 46 -0.25 -7.39 15.53
CA LYS A 46 0.04 -8.83 15.46
C LYS A 46 -1.22 -9.68 15.46
N GLU A 47 -2.19 -9.27 16.28
CA GLU A 47 -3.53 -9.86 16.29
C GLU A 47 -4.43 -9.01 15.41
N ASP A 48 -4.76 -9.54 14.24
CA ASP A 48 -5.55 -8.78 13.28
C ASP A 48 -7.05 -8.84 13.61
N THR A 49 -7.75 -7.73 13.35
CA THR A 49 -9.20 -7.68 13.51
C THR A 49 -9.89 -8.02 12.19
N ALA A 50 -11.10 -8.56 12.25
CA ALA A 50 -11.90 -8.81 11.04
C ALA A 50 -12.09 -7.53 10.20
N ALA A 51 -12.18 -6.37 10.85
CA ALA A 51 -12.33 -5.07 10.19
C ALA A 51 -11.07 -4.68 9.39
N THR A 52 -9.87 -4.89 9.94
CA THR A 52 -8.62 -4.70 9.20
C THR A 52 -8.52 -5.66 8.02
N GLY A 53 -8.88 -6.94 8.21
CA GLY A 53 -8.88 -7.92 7.14
C GLY A 53 -9.79 -7.51 5.99
N MET A 54 -11.01 -7.05 6.28
CA MET A 54 -11.93 -6.51 5.27
C MET A 54 -11.39 -5.25 4.58
N LEU A 55 -10.73 -4.36 5.33
CA LEU A 55 -10.09 -3.17 4.77
C LEU A 55 -8.98 -3.57 3.77
N LEU A 56 -8.04 -4.43 4.17
CA LEU A 56 -6.96 -4.89 3.30
C LEU A 56 -7.48 -5.63 2.08
N GLN A 57 -8.50 -6.48 2.25
CA GLN A 57 -9.18 -7.15 1.15
C GLN A 57 -9.81 -6.14 0.18
N THR A 58 -10.44 -5.08 0.70
CA THR A 58 -11.03 -4.02 -0.14
C THR A 58 -9.96 -3.28 -0.94
N LEU A 59 -8.80 -2.99 -0.34
CA LEU A 59 -7.67 -2.34 -1.04
C LEU A 59 -7.09 -3.22 -2.16
N LEU A 60 -7.11 -4.54 -1.98
CA LEU A 60 -6.67 -5.51 -2.98
C LEU A 60 -7.68 -5.72 -4.11
N MET A 61 -8.98 -5.71 -3.80
CA MET A 61 -10.03 -6.07 -4.75
C MET A 61 -10.65 -4.86 -5.48
N ASN A 62 -10.58 -3.66 -4.89
CA ASN A 62 -11.16 -2.47 -5.50
C ASN A 62 -10.16 -1.79 -6.46
N GLN A 63 -10.50 -1.83 -7.75
CA GLN A 63 -9.66 -1.29 -8.82
C GLN A 63 -9.26 0.17 -8.61
N ALA A 64 -10.15 1.02 -8.07
CA ALA A 64 -9.86 2.44 -7.88
C ALA A 64 -8.77 2.66 -6.82
N TYR A 65 -8.84 1.95 -5.71
CA TYR A 65 -7.81 2.01 -4.65
C TYR A 65 -6.50 1.45 -5.17
N MET A 66 -6.56 0.27 -5.78
CA MET A 66 -5.37 -0.38 -6.30
C MET A 66 -4.64 0.45 -7.36
N THR A 67 -5.37 0.98 -8.34
CA THR A 67 -4.78 1.84 -9.37
C THR A 67 -4.17 3.09 -8.74
N THR A 68 -4.84 3.69 -7.75
CA THR A 68 -4.29 4.87 -7.05
C THR A 68 -3.02 4.51 -6.29
N ILE A 69 -3.03 3.43 -5.50
CA ILE A 69 -1.88 2.97 -4.72
C ILE A 69 -0.70 2.66 -5.64
N ASN A 70 -0.88 1.82 -6.65
CA ASN A 70 0.20 1.41 -7.55
C ASN A 70 0.77 2.58 -8.38
N THR A 71 -0.06 3.59 -8.70
CA THR A 71 0.38 4.75 -9.49
C THR A 71 1.29 5.67 -8.68
N TYR A 72 0.88 6.01 -7.45
CA TYR A 72 1.50 7.09 -6.69
C TYR A 72 2.38 6.62 -5.53
N PHE A 73 2.24 5.36 -5.11
CA PHE A 73 2.87 4.86 -3.90
C PHE A 73 3.69 3.60 -4.16
N VAL A 74 4.72 3.42 -3.34
CA VAL A 74 5.27 2.10 -3.04
C VAL A 74 4.69 1.67 -1.71
N ALA A 75 3.96 0.56 -1.68
CA ALA A 75 3.20 0.12 -0.52
C ALA A 75 3.92 -1.02 0.22
N VAL A 76 4.03 -0.92 1.54
CA VAL A 76 4.58 -1.99 2.40
C VAL A 76 3.61 -2.28 3.54
N LEU A 77 3.36 -3.56 3.78
CA LEU A 77 2.55 -4.04 4.90
C LEU A 77 3.50 -4.54 6.00
N ILE A 78 3.37 -3.99 7.19
CA ILE A 78 4.23 -4.30 8.34
C ILE A 78 3.35 -4.79 9.48
N THR A 79 3.72 -5.90 10.08
CA THR A 79 3.12 -6.35 11.33
C THR A 79 3.95 -5.85 12.51
N GLU A 80 3.28 -5.22 13.47
CA GLU A 80 3.81 -4.85 14.77
C GLU A 80 4.65 -5.99 15.38
N GLY A 81 5.85 -5.65 15.85
CA GLY A 81 6.73 -6.58 16.58
C GLY A 81 7.36 -7.70 15.73
N VAL A 82 7.10 -7.78 14.42
CA VAL A 82 7.68 -8.81 13.53
C VAL A 82 8.95 -8.31 12.84
N SER A 83 8.98 -7.06 12.40
CA SER A 83 10.18 -6.36 11.89
C SER A 83 10.40 -5.10 12.72
N GLN A 84 11.66 -4.66 12.84
CA GLN A 84 12.03 -3.39 13.48
C GLN A 84 12.71 -2.43 12.48
N ASP A 85 12.64 -2.75 11.18
CA ASP A 85 13.41 -2.04 10.15
C ASP A 85 12.71 -0.76 9.66
N TYR A 86 11.67 -0.30 10.36
CA TYR A 86 10.89 0.88 10.01
C TYR A 86 11.13 2.04 11.00
N PRO A 87 10.75 3.30 10.66
CA PRO A 87 11.11 4.48 11.44
C PRO A 87 10.65 4.39 12.90
N VAL A 88 11.49 4.91 13.80
CA VAL A 88 11.32 4.81 15.26
C VAL A 88 9.98 5.39 15.72
N GLU A 89 9.46 6.40 15.04
CA GLU A 89 8.17 7.05 15.34
C GLU A 89 7.00 6.07 15.22
N MET A 90 7.10 5.07 14.33
CA MET A 90 6.05 4.09 14.15
C MET A 90 6.06 3.03 15.26
N LEU A 91 7.19 2.79 15.93
CA LEU A 91 7.31 1.85 17.06
C LEU A 91 6.42 2.28 18.25
N TYR A 92 6.09 3.57 18.35
CA TYR A 92 5.23 4.11 19.40
C TYR A 92 3.75 4.19 19.00
N THR A 93 3.37 3.62 17.86
CA THR A 93 1.97 3.59 17.41
C THR A 93 1.19 2.58 18.25
N LEU A 94 0.04 2.99 18.80
CA LEU A 94 -0.84 2.12 19.60
C LEU A 94 -2.23 1.97 18.97
N SER A 95 -2.40 2.39 17.73
CA SER A 95 -3.68 2.35 17.01
C SER A 95 -3.49 1.64 15.69
N TYR A 96 -4.25 0.58 15.46
CA TYR A 96 -4.09 -0.29 14.30
C TYR A 96 -5.41 -0.47 13.53
N PRO A 97 -5.37 -0.69 12.21
CA PRO A 97 -4.22 -0.43 11.35
C PRO A 97 -3.84 1.06 11.36
N SER A 98 -2.60 1.37 11.02
CA SER A 98 -2.15 2.75 10.79
C SER A 98 -1.50 2.90 9.41
N PHE A 99 -1.86 3.96 8.71
CA PHE A 99 -1.30 4.32 7.40
C PHE A 99 -0.39 5.52 7.56
N PHE A 100 0.84 5.36 7.13
CA PHE A 100 1.85 6.41 7.09
C PHE A 100 2.26 6.68 5.65
N PHE A 101 2.55 7.94 5.36
CA PHE A 101 3.00 8.40 4.05
C PHE A 101 4.31 9.14 4.25
N LEU A 102 5.37 8.60 3.68
CA LEU A 102 6.73 9.07 3.84
C LEU A 102 7.33 9.47 2.50
N ASP A 103 8.21 10.46 2.53
CA ASP A 103 9.10 10.71 1.40
C ASP A 103 10.29 9.72 1.39
N SER A 104 11.17 9.87 0.42
CA SER A 104 12.36 9.03 0.28
C SER A 104 13.39 9.19 1.42
N HIS A 105 13.23 10.20 2.27
CA HIS A 105 14.06 10.47 3.45
C HIS A 105 13.35 10.07 4.74
N GLU A 106 12.27 9.28 4.65
CA GLU A 106 11.49 8.79 5.78
C GLU A 106 10.76 9.90 6.56
N LEU A 107 10.59 11.09 5.96
CA LEU A 107 9.86 12.18 6.57
C LEU A 107 8.36 12.07 6.25
N PHE A 108 7.51 12.28 7.26
CA PHE A 108 6.07 12.28 7.07
C PHE A 108 5.63 13.40 6.13
N THR A 109 5.07 13.02 4.98
CA THR A 109 4.48 13.96 4.01
C THR A 109 3.04 14.30 4.33
N CYS A 110 2.40 13.46 5.16
CA CYS A 110 0.99 13.58 5.51
C CYS A 110 0.72 13.16 6.95
N GLN A 111 -0.39 13.66 7.49
CA GLN A 111 -0.91 13.16 8.76
C GLN A 111 -1.26 11.67 8.65
N PRO A 112 -0.75 10.82 9.57
CA PRO A 112 -1.08 9.40 9.59
C PRO A 112 -2.58 9.16 9.79
N ILE A 113 -3.09 8.10 9.16
CA ILE A 113 -4.44 7.60 9.42
C ILE A 113 -4.32 6.53 10.48
N ARG A 114 -5.03 6.68 11.60
CA ARG A 114 -4.97 5.74 12.72
C ARG A 114 -6.33 5.05 12.89
N GLY A 115 -6.29 3.73 13.13
CA GLY A 115 -7.47 2.89 13.21
C GLY A 115 -8.05 2.59 11.83
N VAL A 116 -9.04 1.69 11.78
CA VAL A 116 -9.75 1.33 10.54
C VAL A 116 -10.48 2.56 10.02
N PRO A 117 -10.07 3.14 8.86
CA PRO A 117 -10.75 4.30 8.31
C PRO A 117 -12.00 3.90 7.55
N ASP A 118 -12.92 4.85 7.45
CA ASP A 118 -13.92 4.82 6.38
C ASP A 118 -13.24 4.86 5.00
N MET A 119 -13.82 4.19 4.01
CA MET A 119 -13.23 4.04 2.68
C MET A 119 -13.09 5.40 1.98
N ASP A 120 -14.11 6.27 2.05
CA ASP A 120 -14.04 7.58 1.40
C ASP A 120 -12.95 8.45 2.04
N ARG A 121 -12.82 8.39 3.37
CA ARG A 121 -11.74 9.06 4.08
C ARG A 121 -10.36 8.55 3.63
N LEU A 122 -10.22 7.23 3.44
CA LEU A 122 -8.97 6.64 2.95
C LEU A 122 -8.65 7.10 1.52
N MET A 123 -9.63 7.09 0.61
CA MET A 123 -9.43 7.55 -0.76
C MET A 123 -9.05 9.04 -0.82
N GLN A 124 -9.66 9.89 0.02
CA GLN A 124 -9.27 11.30 0.14
C GLN A 124 -7.83 11.46 0.59
N ALA A 125 -7.39 10.66 1.57
CA ALA A 125 -6.01 10.68 2.02
C ALA A 125 -5.05 10.23 0.90
N LEU A 126 -5.35 9.13 0.18
CA LEU A 126 -4.53 8.67 -0.95
C LEU A 126 -4.39 9.74 -2.05
N LYS A 127 -5.46 10.50 -2.33
CA LYS A 127 -5.41 11.59 -3.32
C LYS A 127 -4.60 12.79 -2.84
N ARG A 128 -4.66 13.09 -1.54
CA ARG A 128 -3.96 14.22 -0.93
C ARG A 128 -2.47 13.95 -0.72
N CYS A 129 -2.11 12.71 -0.44
CA CYS A 129 -0.78 12.30 0.00
C CYS A 129 0.07 11.65 -1.09
N ARG A 130 -0.37 11.72 -2.35
CA ARG A 130 0.39 11.26 -3.51
C ARG A 130 1.69 12.04 -3.69
#